data_AF-A0A225E087-F1
#
_entry.id   AF-A0A225E087-F1
#
_cell.length_a   1.000
_cell.length_b   1.000
_cell.length_c   1.000
_cell.angle_alpha   90.00
_cell.angle_beta   90.00
_cell.angle_gamma   90.00
#
_symmetry.space_group_name_H-M   'P 1'
#
loop_
_entity.id
_entity.type
_entity.pdbx_description
1 polymer ?
#
loop_
_entity_poly.entity_id
_entity_poly.type
_entity_poly.pdbx_seq_one_letter_code
_entity_poly.pdbx_strand_id
1 'polypeptide(L)'
;MTDYAPPSRNPADNDTLTGLLKLVLTKALQNTADMLPAQVIAYDRTSNRAQVQPLIAVVTTANQVVQRAQVASVPVFQYGGGGFVLSFPVMTGDTGWIKANDRDISLFKQTTAASSPNTARLHDFADAMFFPDTLLNGVTIATEDAANAVLQNFAGTVKVALWSDLIKILAPKGVGINGTPDANAILDLQSTTQAFLPPRMTTVEKLAIPSPKIGMTVYDTTELGLSTYNGSAWS
;
A
#
# COMPACT_ATOMS: atom_id res chain seq x y z
N MET A 1 25.49 -27.48 -14.36
CA MET A 1 24.87 -26.93 -15.58
C MET A 1 23.39 -27.20 -15.47
N THR A 2 22.59 -26.23 -15.03
CA THR A 2 21.14 -26.38 -15.01
C THR A 2 20.64 -26.29 -16.44
N ASP A 3 20.12 -27.41 -16.92
CA ASP A 3 19.60 -27.59 -18.26
C ASP A 3 18.28 -26.80 -18.36
N TYR A 4 18.38 -25.54 -18.76
CA TYR A 4 17.19 -24.76 -19.08
C TYR A 4 16.67 -25.28 -20.42
N ALA A 5 15.43 -25.76 -20.42
CA ALA A 5 14.76 -26.21 -21.63
C ALA A 5 14.92 -25.14 -22.73
N PRO A 6 15.38 -25.49 -23.95
CA PRO A 6 15.42 -24.55 -25.05
C PRO A 6 14.02 -23.94 -25.21
N PRO A 7 13.90 -22.62 -25.44
CA PRO A 7 12.60 -21.96 -25.52
C PRO A 7 11.73 -22.74 -26.50
N SER A 8 10.52 -23.10 -26.06
CA SER A 8 9.58 -23.94 -26.81
C SER A 8 9.36 -23.36 -28.20
N ARG A 9 10.10 -23.87 -29.18
CA ARG A 9 9.91 -23.58 -30.59
C ARG A 9 9.25 -24.81 -31.17
N ASN A 10 8.04 -24.65 -31.67
CA ASN A 10 7.36 -25.72 -32.38
C ASN A 10 8.22 -26.14 -33.59
N PRO A 11 8.68 -27.39 -33.71
CA PRO A 11 9.51 -27.82 -34.82
C PRO A 11 8.86 -27.60 -36.21
N ALA A 12 7.53 -27.53 -36.27
CA ALA A 12 6.78 -27.20 -37.49
C ALA A 12 6.96 -25.74 -37.97
N ASP A 13 7.52 -24.87 -37.12
CA ASP A 13 7.81 -23.46 -37.43
C ASP A 13 9.27 -23.26 -37.93
N ASN A 14 9.98 -24.35 -38.24
CA ASN A 14 11.30 -24.28 -38.87
C ASN A 14 11.18 -24.12 -40.38
N ASP A 15 11.95 -23.20 -40.96
CA ASP A 15 12.01 -22.92 -42.41
C ASP A 15 10.68 -22.55 -43.08
N THR A 16 9.69 -22.11 -42.30
CA THR A 16 8.41 -21.58 -42.81
C THR A 16 8.30 -20.07 -42.61
N LEU A 17 7.61 -19.38 -43.53
CA LEU A 17 7.32 -17.94 -43.40
C LEU A 17 6.50 -17.65 -42.12
N THR A 18 5.57 -18.54 -41.78
CA THR A 18 4.78 -18.46 -40.55
C THR A 18 5.67 -18.53 -39.30
N GLY A 19 6.65 -19.44 -39.29
CA GLY A 19 7.61 -19.55 -38.21
C GLY A 19 8.53 -18.33 -38.09
N LEU A 20 8.97 -17.76 -39.21
CA LEU A 20 9.72 -16.51 -39.24
C LEU A 20 8.89 -15.34 -38.68
N LEU A 21 7.64 -15.19 -39.12
CA LEU A 21 6.74 -14.13 -38.64
C LEU A 21 6.49 -14.26 -37.13
N LYS A 22 6.24 -15.47 -36.62
CA LYS A 22 6.12 -15.74 -35.19
C LYS A 22 7.39 -15.35 -34.42
N LEU A 23 8.57 -15.67 -34.95
CA LEU A 23 9.84 -15.30 -34.33
C LEU A 23 10.02 -13.78 -34.26
N VAL A 24 9.73 -13.07 -35.35
CA VAL A 24 9.78 -11.59 -35.41
C VAL A 24 8.83 -10.98 -34.37
N LEU A 25 7.57 -11.45 -34.32
CA LEU A 25 6.59 -10.97 -33.35
C LEU A 25 7.01 -11.27 -31.91
N THR A 26 7.51 -12.47 -31.65
CA THR A 26 8.01 -12.85 -30.32
C THR A 26 9.19 -11.97 -29.90
N LYS A 27 10.12 -11.66 -30.81
CA LYS A 27 11.25 -10.78 -30.53
C LYS A 27 10.81 -9.34 -30.32
N ALA A 28 9.83 -8.85 -31.07
CA ALA A 28 9.22 -7.55 -30.85
C ALA A 28 8.60 -7.45 -29.45
N LEU A 29 7.85 -8.47 -29.03
CA LEU A 29 7.26 -8.53 -27.68
C LEU A 29 8.33 -8.63 -26.59
N GLN A 30 9.38 -9.44 -26.77
CA GLN A 30 10.49 -9.56 -25.81
C GLN A 30 11.24 -8.23 -25.59
N ASN A 31 11.28 -7.37 -26.62
CA ASN A 31 11.90 -6.05 -26.55
C ASN A 31 10.94 -4.96 -26.05
N THR A 32 9.66 -5.26 -25.88
CA THR A 32 8.65 -4.33 -25.36
C THR A 32 8.65 -4.41 -23.84
N ALA A 33 9.01 -3.32 -23.14
CA ALA A 33 8.95 -3.31 -21.68
C ALA A 33 7.49 -3.23 -21.23
N ASP A 34 7.11 -4.10 -20.31
CA ASP A 34 5.77 -4.14 -19.77
C ASP A 34 5.81 -3.96 -18.25
N MET A 35 5.56 -5.03 -17.49
CA MET A 35 5.64 -5.04 -16.04
C MET A 35 6.69 -6.05 -15.55
N LEU A 36 7.51 -5.63 -14.59
CA LEU A 36 8.47 -6.51 -13.91
C LEU A 36 8.49 -6.23 -12.41
N PRO A 37 8.84 -7.20 -11.55
CA PRO A 37 9.15 -6.92 -10.17
C PRO A 37 10.43 -6.06 -10.10
N ALA A 38 10.44 -5.09 -9.20
CA ALA A 38 11.55 -4.18 -8.97
C ALA A 38 11.74 -3.90 -7.48
N GLN A 39 12.95 -3.46 -7.13
CA GLN A 39 13.31 -3.03 -5.78
C GLN A 39 13.72 -1.55 -5.79
N VAL A 40 13.31 -0.81 -4.76
CA VAL A 40 13.69 0.58 -4.53
C VAL A 40 15.15 0.64 -4.08
N ILE A 41 15.97 1.40 -4.80
CA ILE A 41 17.37 1.70 -4.45
C ILE A 41 17.43 3.00 -3.65
N ALA A 42 16.66 4.01 -4.05
CA ALA A 42 16.53 5.28 -3.37
C ALA A 42 15.14 5.88 -3.62
N TYR A 43 14.63 6.66 -2.68
CA TYR A 43 13.33 7.33 -2.80
C TYR A 43 13.38 8.74 -2.22
N ASP A 44 12.98 9.72 -3.04
CA ASP A 44 12.72 11.09 -2.59
C ASP A 44 11.21 11.29 -2.40
N ARG A 45 10.82 11.43 -1.13
CA ARG A 45 9.42 11.62 -0.73
C ARG A 45 8.87 12.99 -1.06
N THR A 46 9.72 14.00 -1.22
CA THR A 46 9.29 15.37 -1.54
C THR A 46 8.85 15.47 -3.00
N SER A 47 9.65 14.90 -3.91
CA SER A 47 9.30 14.85 -5.34
C SER A 47 8.46 13.63 -5.75
N ASN A 48 8.26 12.68 -4.83
CA ASN A 48 7.61 11.38 -5.10
C ASN A 48 8.26 10.66 -6.29
N ARG A 49 9.58 10.47 -6.22
CA ARG A 49 10.39 9.80 -7.26
C ARG A 49 11.34 8.79 -6.64
N ALA A 50 11.41 7.61 -7.24
CA ALA A 50 12.31 6.53 -6.84
C ALA A 50 13.34 6.23 -7.93
N GLN A 51 14.50 5.76 -7.50
CA GLN A 51 15.39 4.95 -8.32
C GLN A 51 15.10 3.49 -8.02
N VAL A 52 14.86 2.69 -9.06
CA VAL A 52 14.45 1.29 -8.93
C VAL A 52 15.31 0.36 -9.76
N GLN A 53 15.51 -0.86 -9.26
CA GLN A 53 16.22 -1.94 -9.93
C GLN A 53 15.22 -3.03 -10.32
N PRO A 54 14.95 -3.26 -11.62
CA PRO A 54 14.21 -4.44 -12.06
C PRO A 54 14.93 -5.71 -11.61
N LEU A 55 14.19 -6.69 -11.08
CA LEU A 55 14.73 -7.90 -10.47
C LEU A 55 14.87 -9.07 -11.45
N ILE A 56 14.22 -9.01 -12.62
CA ILE A 56 14.31 -10.05 -13.66
C ILE A 56 15.38 -9.67 -14.69
N ALA A 57 16.44 -10.46 -14.73
CA ALA A 57 17.54 -10.32 -15.67
C ALA A 57 17.14 -10.70 -17.11
N VAL A 58 17.92 -10.23 -18.08
CA VAL A 58 17.80 -10.60 -19.49
C VAL A 58 18.76 -11.75 -19.79
N VAL A 59 18.34 -12.72 -20.60
CA VAL A 59 19.23 -13.76 -21.14
C VAL A 59 19.57 -13.41 -22.58
N THR A 60 20.86 -13.23 -22.87
CA THR A 60 21.36 -12.91 -24.21
C THR A 60 21.33 -14.13 -25.14
N THR A 61 21.51 -13.92 -26.44
CA THR A 61 21.64 -15.02 -27.43
C THR A 61 22.87 -15.90 -27.19
N ALA A 62 23.89 -15.39 -26.48
CA ALA A 62 25.05 -16.14 -26.01
C ALA A 62 24.80 -16.87 -24.67
N ASN A 63 23.54 -16.98 -24.25
CA ASN A 63 23.11 -17.59 -23.00
C ASN A 63 23.72 -16.95 -21.74
N GLN A 64 24.08 -15.67 -21.81
CA GLN A 64 24.59 -14.91 -20.67
C GLN A 64 23.46 -14.18 -19.97
N VAL A 65 23.40 -14.27 -18.63
CA VAL A 65 22.46 -13.53 -17.79
C VAL A 65 23.02 -12.13 -17.55
N VAL A 66 22.26 -11.11 -17.93
CA VAL A 66 22.63 -9.70 -17.78
C VAL A 66 21.58 -8.99 -16.95
N GLN A 67 22.01 -8.39 -15.83
CA GLN A 67 21.13 -7.59 -14.98
C GLN A 67 20.68 -6.34 -15.73
N ARG A 68 19.41 -5.98 -15.59
CA ARG A 68 18.88 -4.75 -16.18
C ARG A 68 19.47 -3.52 -15.49
N ALA A 69 19.60 -2.43 -16.23
CA ALA A 69 20.01 -1.15 -15.66
C ALA A 69 18.99 -0.65 -14.62
N GLN A 70 19.50 0.12 -13.65
CA GLN A 70 18.65 0.87 -12.72
C GLN A 70 17.90 1.96 -13.49
N VAL A 71 16.67 2.21 -13.06
CA VAL A 71 15.79 3.22 -13.64
C VAL A 71 15.65 4.35 -12.64
N ALA A 72 16.08 5.55 -13.02
CA ALA A 72 16.05 6.73 -12.16
C ALA A 72 14.76 7.54 -12.34
N SER A 73 14.41 8.33 -11.32
CA SER A 73 13.31 9.31 -11.37
C SER A 73 11.95 8.72 -11.79
N VAL A 74 11.65 7.51 -11.31
CA VAL A 74 10.38 6.82 -11.55
C VAL A 74 9.33 7.35 -10.56
N PRO A 75 8.18 7.88 -11.03
CA PRO A 75 7.08 8.23 -10.14
C PRO A 75 6.60 7.01 -9.35
N VAL A 76 6.39 7.19 -8.04
CA VAL A 76 5.83 6.15 -7.19
C VAL A 76 4.31 6.34 -7.08
N PHE A 77 3.57 5.26 -7.25
CA PHE A 77 2.11 5.26 -7.12
C PHE A 77 1.66 5.63 -5.71
N GLN A 78 0.67 6.51 -5.64
CA GLN A 78 0.00 6.91 -4.42
C GLN A 78 -1.51 6.78 -4.63
N TYR A 79 -2.19 6.04 -3.74
CA TYR A 79 -3.64 5.99 -3.73
C TYR A 79 -4.18 7.33 -3.22
N GLY A 80 -4.72 8.19 -4.10
CA GLY A 80 -5.20 9.51 -3.71
C GLY A 80 -6.07 10.20 -4.75
N GLY A 81 -6.77 11.26 -4.33
CA GLY A 81 -7.73 12.03 -5.11
C GLY A 81 -8.58 12.92 -4.22
N GLY A 82 -9.17 13.99 -4.78
CA GLY A 82 -10.09 14.87 -4.04
C GLY A 82 -9.49 15.57 -2.81
N GLY A 83 -8.16 15.73 -2.75
CA GLY A 83 -7.45 16.31 -1.59
C GLY A 83 -6.97 15.28 -0.55
N PHE A 84 -7.18 13.98 -0.78
CA PHE A 84 -6.78 12.91 0.12
C PHE A 84 -5.71 12.00 -0.50
N VAL A 85 -4.87 11.40 0.34
CA VAL A 85 -3.85 10.43 -0.09
C VAL A 85 -3.59 9.39 1.01
N LEU A 86 -3.42 8.13 0.61
CA LEU A 86 -2.85 7.08 1.43
C LEU A 86 -1.33 7.04 1.18
N SER A 87 -0.56 7.47 2.17
CA SER A 87 0.90 7.58 2.06
C SER A 87 1.60 6.48 2.84
N PHE A 88 2.38 5.65 2.13
CA PHE A 88 3.24 4.64 2.73
C PHE A 88 4.69 5.15 2.85
N PRO A 89 5.42 4.77 3.91
CA PRO A 89 6.81 5.16 4.09
C PRO A 89 7.74 4.27 3.25
N VAL A 90 7.76 4.48 1.93
CA VAL A 90 8.66 3.73 1.01
C VAL A 90 10.12 3.99 1.37
N MET A 91 10.93 2.93 1.44
CA MET A 91 12.34 2.95 1.80
C MET A 91 13.21 2.16 0.80
N THR A 92 14.53 2.34 0.87
CA THR A 92 15.47 1.47 0.16
C THR A 92 15.25 0.01 0.58
N GLY A 93 15.22 -0.87 -0.41
CA GLY A 93 14.97 -2.30 -0.22
C GLY A 93 13.52 -2.71 -0.42
N ASP A 94 12.57 -1.78 -0.39
CA ASP A 94 11.15 -2.07 -0.63
C ASP A 94 10.93 -2.58 -2.05
N THR A 95 10.01 -3.52 -2.18
CA THR A 95 9.71 -4.17 -3.45
C THR A 95 8.41 -3.66 -4.05
N GLY A 96 8.20 -3.99 -5.32
CA GLY A 96 6.99 -3.66 -6.03
C GLY A 96 7.07 -4.02 -7.49
N TRP A 97 6.22 -3.40 -8.29
CA TRP A 97 6.16 -3.58 -9.73
C TRP A 97 6.58 -2.30 -10.44
N ILE A 98 7.47 -2.41 -11.43
CA ILE A 98 7.72 -1.35 -12.39
C ILE A 98 6.90 -1.62 -13.65
N LYS A 99 6.13 -0.63 -14.10
CA LYS A 99 5.28 -0.72 -15.29
C LYS A 99 5.63 0.40 -16.26
N ALA A 100 6.03 0.06 -17.48
CA ALA A 100 6.31 1.02 -18.52
C ALA A 100 5.03 1.71 -19.03
N ASN A 101 5.10 3.01 -19.29
CA ASN A 101 4.03 3.73 -20.01
C ASN A 101 4.18 3.52 -21.52
N ASP A 102 3.08 3.74 -22.24
CA ASP A 102 3.03 3.58 -23.69
C ASP A 102 3.95 4.57 -24.43
N ARG A 103 4.23 5.74 -23.84
CA ARG A 103 4.98 6.86 -24.42
C ARG A 103 5.89 7.52 -23.40
N ASP A 104 6.82 8.34 -23.89
CA ASP A 104 7.65 9.23 -23.08
C ASP A 104 6.79 10.16 -22.20
N ILE A 105 7.03 10.12 -20.88
CA ILE A 105 6.31 10.95 -19.89
C ILE A 105 7.20 12.03 -19.26
N SER A 106 8.38 12.30 -19.79
CA SER A 106 9.34 13.27 -19.25
C SER A 106 8.78 14.68 -19.08
N LEU A 107 7.97 15.17 -20.03
CA LEU A 107 7.31 16.49 -19.93
C LEU A 107 6.14 16.47 -18.94
N PHE A 108 5.37 15.39 -18.91
CA PHE A 108 4.32 15.19 -17.90
C PHE A 108 4.91 15.17 -16.48
N LYS A 109 6.06 14.51 -16.28
CA LYS A 109 6.75 14.46 -14.97
C LYS A 109 7.18 15.84 -14.46
N GLN A 110 7.34 16.82 -15.34
CA GLN A 110 7.74 18.19 -15.01
C GLN A 110 6.54 19.13 -14.83
N THR A 111 5.50 18.98 -15.66
CA THR A 111 4.41 19.94 -15.76
C THR A 111 3.10 19.47 -15.15
N THR A 112 2.93 18.15 -14.98
CA THR A 112 1.66 17.51 -14.60
C THR A 112 0.46 17.91 -15.47
N ALA A 113 0.75 18.33 -16.71
CA ALA A 113 -0.23 18.82 -17.67
C ALA A 113 -0.20 18.00 -18.97
N ALA A 114 -1.16 18.23 -19.84
CA ALA A 114 -1.17 17.64 -21.18
C ALA A 114 0.09 18.05 -21.95
N SER A 115 0.83 17.07 -22.46
CA SER A 115 2.07 17.28 -23.21
C SER A 115 2.23 16.22 -24.30
N SER A 116 2.84 16.59 -25.43
CA SER A 116 3.32 15.60 -26.40
C SER A 116 4.51 14.81 -25.85
N PRO A 117 4.76 13.57 -26.31
CA PRO A 117 5.99 12.85 -25.97
C PRO A 117 7.24 13.62 -26.41
N ASN A 118 8.25 13.75 -25.55
CA ASN A 118 9.49 14.45 -25.88
C ASN A 118 10.40 13.63 -26.80
N THR A 119 10.27 12.31 -26.75
CA THR A 119 11.00 11.36 -27.60
C THR A 119 10.05 10.31 -28.17
N ALA A 120 10.53 9.55 -29.15
CA ALA A 120 9.79 8.44 -29.77
C ALA A 120 9.90 7.13 -28.97
N ARG A 121 10.31 7.15 -27.68
CA ARG A 121 10.35 5.95 -26.85
C ARG A 121 8.94 5.38 -26.65
N LEU A 122 8.85 4.06 -26.74
CA LEU A 122 7.63 3.27 -26.63
C LEU A 122 7.90 2.14 -25.66
N HIS A 123 7.03 1.96 -24.66
CA HIS A 123 7.14 0.82 -23.75
C HIS A 123 8.56 0.65 -23.20
N ASP A 124 9.10 1.72 -22.60
CA ASP A 124 10.44 1.76 -22.03
C ASP A 124 10.36 2.04 -20.53
N PHE A 125 11.19 1.37 -19.73
CA PHE A 125 11.19 1.57 -18.29
C PHE A 125 11.66 2.96 -17.85
N ALA A 126 12.42 3.70 -18.68
CA ALA A 126 12.77 5.10 -18.41
C ALA A 126 11.53 6.01 -18.21
N ASP A 127 10.40 5.58 -18.77
CA ASP A 127 9.11 6.24 -18.71
C ASP A 127 8.11 5.42 -17.89
N ALA A 128 8.57 4.63 -16.92
CA ALA A 128 7.72 3.80 -16.07
C ALA A 128 7.10 4.53 -14.88
N MET A 129 6.21 3.81 -14.22
CA MET A 129 5.69 4.07 -12.87
C MET A 129 6.02 2.87 -11.96
N PHE A 130 6.31 3.15 -10.69
CA PHE A 130 6.56 2.13 -9.67
C PHE A 130 5.33 1.98 -8.76
N PHE A 131 4.90 0.74 -8.56
CA PHE A 131 3.78 0.37 -7.71
C PHE A 131 4.33 -0.40 -6.50
N PRO A 132 4.43 0.22 -5.32
CA PRO A 132 4.87 -0.47 -4.11
C PRO A 132 3.94 -1.64 -3.81
N ASP A 133 4.53 -2.80 -3.56
CA ASP A 133 3.80 -4.02 -3.22
C ASP A 133 4.64 -4.83 -2.23
N THR A 134 3.98 -5.41 -1.23
CA THR A 134 4.61 -6.36 -0.33
C THR A 134 5.07 -7.62 -1.09
N LEU A 135 4.56 -7.88 -2.30
CA LEU A 135 4.90 -9.06 -3.12
C LEU A 135 4.79 -10.35 -2.28
N LEU A 136 5.83 -11.18 -2.33
CA LEU A 136 5.99 -12.39 -1.52
C LEU A 136 6.62 -12.11 -0.15
N ASN A 137 6.83 -10.84 0.23
CA ASN A 137 7.28 -10.53 1.58
C ASN A 137 6.16 -10.93 2.54
N GLY A 138 6.51 -11.75 3.54
CA GLY A 138 5.56 -12.26 4.50
C GLY A 138 4.89 -11.14 5.27
N VAL A 139 3.59 -10.94 5.04
CA VAL A 139 2.72 -10.14 5.90
C VAL A 139 2.02 -11.09 6.85
N THR A 140 2.15 -10.86 8.15
CA THR A 140 1.44 -11.67 9.15
C THR A 140 0.03 -11.13 9.34
N ILE A 141 -0.97 -11.88 8.91
CA ILE A 141 -2.38 -11.61 9.23
C ILE A 141 -2.76 -12.44 10.46
N ALA A 142 -3.29 -11.79 11.50
CA ALA A 142 -3.76 -12.49 12.68
C ALA A 142 -4.91 -13.43 12.30
N THR A 143 -4.97 -14.63 12.91
CA THR A 143 -6.00 -15.63 12.60
C THR A 143 -7.43 -15.11 12.79
N GLU A 144 -7.63 -14.24 13.77
CA GLU A 144 -8.90 -13.54 14.03
C GLU A 144 -9.34 -12.60 12.90
N ASP A 145 -8.40 -12.08 12.09
CA ASP A 145 -8.68 -11.15 11.00
C ASP A 145 -8.67 -11.84 9.62
N ALA A 146 -8.57 -13.17 9.56
CA ALA A 146 -8.39 -13.90 8.30
C ALA A 146 -9.50 -13.63 7.24
N ALA A 147 -10.69 -13.21 7.69
CA ALA A 147 -11.82 -12.86 6.83
C ALA A 147 -12.11 -11.35 6.77
N ASN A 148 -11.26 -10.51 7.36
CA ASN A 148 -11.51 -9.08 7.57
C ASN A 148 -10.47 -8.21 6.86
N ALA A 149 -10.87 -7.01 6.45
CA ALA A 149 -9.93 -6.06 5.85
C ALA A 149 -9.08 -5.41 6.95
N VAL A 150 -7.76 -5.35 6.76
CA VAL A 150 -6.83 -4.77 7.74
C VAL A 150 -5.88 -3.76 7.09
N LEU A 151 -5.69 -2.63 7.77
CA LEU A 151 -4.56 -1.72 7.53
C LEU A 151 -3.60 -1.85 8.72
N GLN A 152 -2.40 -2.35 8.48
CA GLN A 152 -1.48 -2.74 9.55
C GLN A 152 0.00 -2.60 9.17
N ASN A 153 0.88 -2.67 10.16
CA ASN A 153 2.30 -2.95 9.91
C ASN A 153 2.51 -4.42 9.52
N PHE A 154 3.65 -4.77 8.92
CA PHE A 154 3.90 -6.14 8.44
C PHE A 154 3.89 -7.20 9.55
N ALA A 155 4.21 -6.80 10.78
CA ALA A 155 4.18 -7.66 11.97
C ALA A 155 2.76 -7.91 12.50
N GLY A 156 1.74 -7.18 12.05
CA GLY A 156 0.36 -7.26 12.53
C GLY A 156 0.16 -6.78 13.98
N THR A 157 1.15 -6.08 14.55
CA THR A 157 1.13 -5.62 15.95
C THR A 157 0.44 -4.28 16.15
N VAL A 158 0.32 -3.49 15.08
CA VAL A 158 -0.47 -2.25 15.06
C VAL A 158 -1.38 -2.29 13.86
N LYS A 159 -2.70 -2.20 14.08
CA LYS A 159 -3.70 -2.36 13.02
C LYS A 159 -4.99 -1.59 13.29
N VAL A 160 -5.67 -1.27 12.18
CA VAL A 160 -7.10 -0.95 12.12
C VAL A 160 -7.75 -2.03 11.25
N ALA A 161 -8.64 -2.83 11.84
CA ALA A 161 -9.35 -3.92 11.19
C ALA A 161 -10.83 -3.57 11.05
N LEU A 162 -11.35 -3.72 9.84
CA LEU A 162 -12.76 -3.52 9.51
C LEU A 162 -13.44 -4.89 9.43
N TRP A 163 -14.26 -5.18 10.43
CA TRP A 163 -15.08 -6.38 10.49
C TRP A 163 -16.49 -6.02 10.00
N SER A 164 -17.37 -7.00 9.85
CA SER A 164 -18.73 -6.78 9.34
C SER A 164 -19.60 -5.89 10.23
N ASP A 165 -19.35 -5.88 11.54
CA ASP A 165 -20.18 -5.24 12.57
C ASP A 165 -19.40 -4.34 13.53
N LEU A 166 -18.06 -4.33 13.44
CA LEU A 166 -17.20 -3.53 14.30
C LEU A 166 -15.93 -3.07 13.60
N ILE A 167 -15.30 -2.04 14.17
CA ILE A 167 -13.94 -1.63 13.84
C ILE A 167 -13.06 -1.97 15.04
N LYS A 168 -12.03 -2.78 14.81
CA LYS A 168 -11.06 -3.16 15.85
C LYS A 168 -9.77 -2.40 15.64
N ILE A 169 -9.32 -1.69 16.67
CA ILE A 169 -8.03 -1.01 16.70
C ILE A 169 -7.12 -1.75 17.69
N LEU A 170 -5.94 -2.16 17.24
CA LEU A 170 -4.90 -2.72 18.11
C LEU A 170 -3.69 -1.79 18.07
N ALA A 171 -3.36 -1.21 19.22
CA ALA A 171 -2.23 -0.34 19.43
C ALA A 171 -1.65 -0.59 20.83
N PRO A 172 -0.67 -1.50 21.01
CA PRO A 172 -0.17 -1.91 22.33
C PRO A 172 0.42 -0.79 23.18
N LYS A 173 0.82 0.33 22.56
CA LYS A 173 1.35 1.53 23.24
C LYS A 173 0.31 2.66 23.37
N GLY A 174 -0.96 2.37 23.15
CA GLY A 174 -2.04 3.34 23.23
C GLY A 174 -2.36 4.07 21.92
N VAL A 175 -3.49 4.76 21.95
CA VAL A 175 -4.00 5.65 20.91
C VAL A 175 -3.97 7.07 21.46
N GLY A 176 -3.14 7.92 20.86
CA GLY A 176 -3.07 9.34 21.22
C GLY A 176 -3.86 10.20 20.23
N ILE A 177 -4.61 11.17 20.74
CA ILE A 177 -5.23 12.25 19.96
C ILE A 177 -4.51 13.56 20.29
N ASN A 178 -3.98 14.21 19.25
CA ASN A 178 -3.13 15.41 19.32
C ASN A 178 -1.79 15.26 20.08
N GLY A 179 -1.27 14.03 20.20
CA GLY A 179 0.04 13.79 20.83
C GLY A 179 0.43 12.32 20.85
N THR A 180 1.67 12.04 21.26
CA THR A 180 2.09 10.69 21.64
C THR A 180 1.39 10.34 22.96
N PRO A 181 0.68 9.21 23.07
CA PRO A 181 0.03 8.83 24.30
C PRO A 181 1.04 8.56 25.41
N ASP A 182 0.70 8.91 26.65
CA ASP A 182 1.47 8.49 27.82
C ASP A 182 1.63 6.95 27.84
N ALA A 183 2.80 6.47 28.28
CA ALA A 183 3.12 5.04 28.30
C ALA A 183 2.14 4.21 29.17
N ASN A 184 1.41 4.85 30.09
CA ASN A 184 0.43 4.23 30.96
C ASN A 184 -1.03 4.41 30.49
N ALA A 185 -1.27 5.04 29.34
CA ALA A 185 -2.60 5.31 28.81
C ALA A 185 -2.89 4.52 27.52
N ILE A 186 -4.00 3.78 27.50
CA ILE A 186 -4.46 3.13 26.25
C ILE A 186 -5.15 4.15 25.32
N LEU A 187 -5.75 5.19 25.88
CA LEU A 187 -6.32 6.32 25.15
C LEU A 187 -5.88 7.61 25.86
N ASP A 188 -5.20 8.50 25.14
CA ASP A 188 -4.74 9.79 25.65
C ASP A 188 -5.26 10.92 24.75
N LEU A 189 -5.91 11.92 25.36
CA LEU A 189 -6.56 13.03 24.67
C LEU A 189 -5.93 14.34 25.13
N GLN A 190 -5.10 14.96 24.30
CA GLN A 190 -4.41 16.19 24.62
C GLN A 190 -5.09 17.39 23.92
N SER A 191 -5.57 18.36 24.69
CA SER A 191 -6.14 19.59 24.14
C SER A 191 -6.15 20.72 25.17
N THR A 192 -5.94 21.95 24.70
CA THR A 192 -6.08 23.18 25.50
C THR A 192 -7.40 23.91 25.23
N THR A 193 -8.17 23.48 24.22
CA THR A 193 -9.39 24.17 23.75
C THR A 193 -10.61 23.27 23.64
N GLN A 194 -10.44 21.95 23.68
CA GLN A 194 -11.52 20.96 23.58
C GLN A 194 -11.47 20.00 24.77
N ALA A 195 -12.62 19.43 25.11
CA ALA A 195 -12.76 18.45 26.19
C ALA A 195 -13.28 17.11 25.65
N PHE A 196 -13.10 16.05 26.43
CA PHE A 196 -13.75 14.78 26.15
C PHE A 196 -15.25 14.89 26.43
N LEU A 197 -16.06 14.55 25.44
CA LEU A 197 -17.51 14.46 25.56
C LEU A 197 -17.91 12.98 25.59
N PRO A 198 -18.17 12.37 26.77
CA PRO A 198 -18.63 10.99 26.84
C PRO A 198 -20.03 10.87 26.18
N PRO A 199 -20.51 9.64 25.91
CA PRO A 199 -21.86 9.43 25.42
C PRO A 199 -22.90 10.20 26.25
N ARG A 200 -23.78 10.93 25.57
CA ARG A 200 -24.82 11.76 26.18
C ARG A 200 -26.18 11.15 25.93
N MET A 201 -26.98 11.05 26.99
CA MET A 201 -28.31 10.43 26.92
C MET A 201 -29.18 10.96 28.04
N THR A 202 -30.49 10.76 27.95
CA THR A 202 -31.44 11.03 29.03
C THR A 202 -31.35 9.98 30.13
N THR A 203 -31.90 10.25 31.32
CA THR A 203 -31.98 9.23 32.39
C THR A 203 -32.72 7.98 31.93
N VAL A 204 -33.77 8.13 31.11
CA VAL A 204 -34.53 7.00 30.58
C VAL A 204 -33.68 6.12 29.66
N GLU A 205 -32.94 6.73 28.73
CA GLU A 205 -32.04 6.00 27.83
C GLU A 205 -30.87 5.33 28.57
N LYS A 206 -30.28 6.01 29.56
CA LYS A 206 -29.24 5.45 30.44
C LYS A 206 -29.70 4.19 31.16
N LEU A 207 -30.91 4.23 31.73
CA LEU A 207 -31.52 3.08 32.42
C LEU A 207 -31.95 1.96 31.46
N ALA A 208 -32.15 2.27 30.17
CA ALA A 208 -32.50 1.30 29.14
C ALA A 208 -31.30 0.55 28.53
N ILE A 209 -30.06 0.91 28.89
CA ILE A 209 -28.86 0.20 28.41
C ILE A 209 -28.95 -1.28 28.84
N PRO A 210 -28.93 -2.24 27.89
CA PRO A 210 -28.99 -3.66 28.24
C PRO A 210 -27.66 -4.13 28.83
N SER A 211 -27.72 -4.82 29.97
CA SER A 211 -26.57 -5.44 30.65
C SER A 211 -25.36 -4.48 30.86
N PRO A 212 -25.56 -3.34 31.55
CA PRO A 212 -24.49 -2.36 31.76
C PRO A 212 -23.30 -2.97 32.52
N LYS A 213 -22.11 -2.47 32.24
CA LYS A 213 -20.84 -2.95 32.82
C LYS A 213 -20.27 -1.95 33.81
N ILE A 214 -19.65 -2.46 34.86
CA ILE A 214 -18.99 -1.64 35.89
C ILE A 214 -17.97 -0.71 35.21
N GLY A 215 -18.00 0.58 35.56
CA GLY A 215 -17.11 1.59 35.02
C GLY A 215 -17.57 2.23 33.70
N MET A 216 -18.73 1.84 33.15
CA MET A 216 -19.35 2.60 32.07
C MET A 216 -19.69 4.02 32.56
N THR A 217 -19.18 5.03 31.86
CA THR A 217 -19.42 6.45 32.18
C THR A 217 -20.15 7.13 31.04
N VAL A 218 -21.23 7.84 31.36
CA VAL A 218 -22.04 8.63 30.44
C VAL A 218 -22.29 10.02 31.04
N TYR A 219 -22.71 10.98 30.22
CA TYR A 219 -23.27 12.24 30.72
C TYR A 219 -24.80 12.20 30.61
N ASP A 220 -25.48 12.22 31.77
CA ASP A 220 -26.93 12.29 31.86
C ASP A 220 -27.39 13.72 31.61
N THR A 221 -28.16 13.91 30.54
CA THR A 221 -28.65 15.21 30.08
C THR A 221 -29.91 15.68 30.82
N THR A 222 -30.58 14.81 31.58
CA THR A 222 -31.72 15.17 32.44
C THR A 222 -31.24 15.58 33.83
N GLU A 223 -30.29 14.83 34.40
CA GLU A 223 -29.67 15.11 35.70
C GLU A 223 -28.50 16.12 35.59
N LEU A 224 -28.08 16.44 34.36
CA LEU A 224 -27.00 17.39 34.03
C LEU A 224 -25.65 17.02 34.67
N GLY A 225 -25.34 15.72 34.75
CA GLY A 225 -24.15 15.22 35.44
C GLY A 225 -23.51 14.01 34.76
N LEU A 226 -22.23 13.77 35.08
CA LEU A 226 -21.60 12.49 34.77
C LEU A 226 -22.24 11.40 35.64
N SER A 227 -22.46 10.23 35.05
CA SER A 227 -23.03 9.08 35.73
C SER A 227 -22.25 7.84 35.35
N THR A 228 -21.82 7.07 36.36
CA THR A 228 -21.02 5.86 36.20
C THR A 228 -21.75 4.66 36.77
N TYR A 229 -21.77 3.55 36.04
CA TYR A 229 -22.38 2.31 36.53
C TYR A 229 -21.44 1.59 37.49
N ASN A 230 -21.90 1.34 38.73
CA ASN A 230 -21.09 0.72 39.79
C ASN A 230 -21.25 -0.80 39.90
N GLY A 231 -22.10 -1.41 39.06
CA GLY A 231 -22.41 -2.84 39.09
C GLY A 231 -23.86 -3.15 39.47
N SER A 232 -24.50 -2.23 40.19
CA SER A 232 -25.89 -2.36 40.63
C SER A 232 -26.74 -1.16 40.22
N ALA A 233 -26.15 0.04 40.18
CA ALA A 233 -26.85 1.28 39.87
C ALA A 233 -25.92 2.27 39.15
N TRP A 234 -26.55 3.29 38.56
CA TRP A 234 -25.88 4.47 38.03
C TRP A 234 -25.75 5.52 39.14
N SER A 235 -24.56 6.10 39.32
CA SER A 235 -24.26 7.14 40.32
C SER A 235 -23.29 8.19 39.79
#